data_AF-A0AAW4P6L0-F1
#
_entry.id   AF-A0AAW4P6L0-F1
#
_cell.length_a   1.000
_cell.length_b   1.000
_cell.length_c   1.000
_cell.angle_alpha   90.00
_cell.angle_beta   90.00
_cell.angle_gamma   90.00
#
_symmetry.space_group_name_H-M   'P 1'
#
loop_
_entity.id
_entity.type
_entity.pdbx_description
1 polymer ?
#
loop_
_entity_poly.entity_id
_entity_poly.type
_entity_poly.pdbx_seq_one_letter_code
_entity_poly.pdbx_strand_id
1 'polypeptide(L)'
;MLFWKKIPSLWIGQKISVFQKFEIAHAIAAIKIYISFCLFCKENDDGIRTVALTYTEICRIASLSRSLVSEGLKILYSEELIRNLSVTPRKKLYTVDVEGVLKDGWAKLPFSGIVSNDRTITAFQSMHNRYYFELIALQLYLYLLYARDNNNEYTLARKATITSKLKCSTAELNKAITYLIHIGLLKTVRQKSVEDYPSEIFHDSFYFYMTSAGKNALTYRKSPIIKVSDEDLPF
;
A
#
# COMPACT_ATOMS: atom_id res chain seq x y z
N MET A 1 -17.89 -4.41 9.90
CA MET A 1 -16.83 -3.41 9.64
C MET A 1 -15.98 -3.92 8.48
N LEU A 2 -15.71 -3.12 7.44
CA LEU A 2 -14.85 -3.57 6.34
C LEU A 2 -13.43 -3.76 6.87
N PHE A 3 -12.88 -4.95 6.66
CA PHE A 3 -11.53 -5.30 7.13
C PHE A 3 -10.41 -4.70 6.26
N TRP A 4 -10.76 -4.06 5.15
CA TRP A 4 -9.85 -3.48 4.16
C TRP A 4 -10.46 -2.21 3.54
N LYS A 5 -9.62 -1.44 2.83
CA LYS A 5 -9.94 -0.22 2.09
C LYS A 5 -9.35 -0.29 0.68
N LYS A 6 -9.95 0.41 -0.29
CA LYS A 6 -9.39 0.49 -1.64
C LYS A 6 -8.18 1.43 -1.63
N ILE A 7 -7.10 1.08 -2.31
CA ILE A 7 -5.96 1.97 -2.60
C ILE A 7 -5.74 2.00 -4.11
N PRO A 8 -5.71 3.18 -4.78
CA PRO A 8 -5.28 3.26 -6.18
C PRO A 8 -3.89 2.65 -6.32
N SER A 9 -3.75 1.67 -7.23
CA SER A 9 -2.56 0.82 -7.29
C SER A 9 -1.82 0.86 -8.63
N LEU A 10 -2.45 1.32 -9.72
CA LEU A 10 -1.81 1.37 -11.04
C LEU A 10 -0.50 2.17 -11.04
N TRP A 11 -0.47 3.33 -10.39
CA TRP A 11 0.73 4.15 -10.29
C TRP A 11 1.86 3.44 -9.54
N ILE A 12 1.55 2.51 -8.61
CA ILE A 12 2.56 1.77 -7.84
C ILE A 12 3.42 0.93 -8.79
N GLY A 13 2.78 0.20 -9.71
CA GLY A 13 3.50 -0.65 -10.68
C GLY A 13 4.37 0.12 -11.68
N GLN A 14 4.04 1.39 -11.91
CA GLN A 14 4.68 2.25 -12.91
C GLN A 14 5.78 3.13 -12.33
N LYS A 15 5.53 3.78 -11.19
CA LYS A 15 6.38 4.86 -10.67
C LYS A 15 6.73 4.78 -9.19
N ILE A 16 6.53 3.67 -8.49
CA ILE A 16 6.83 3.60 -7.04
C ILE A 16 8.26 4.02 -6.67
N SER A 17 9.26 3.73 -7.51
CA SER A 17 10.66 4.13 -7.27
C SER A 17 10.92 5.64 -7.39
N VAL A 18 9.97 6.42 -7.93
CA VAL A 18 10.09 7.88 -8.05
C VAL A 18 10.35 8.56 -6.71
N PHE A 19 9.84 7.99 -5.62
CA PHE A 19 10.00 8.53 -4.27
C PHE A 19 11.47 8.59 -3.79
N GLN A 20 12.35 7.80 -4.40
CA GLN A 20 13.78 7.78 -4.04
C GLN A 20 14.53 9.02 -4.52
N LYS A 21 13.95 9.84 -5.42
CA LYS A 21 14.56 11.10 -5.86
C LYS A 21 14.44 12.22 -4.81
N PHE A 22 13.58 12.05 -3.82
CA PHE A 22 13.37 13.03 -2.77
C PHE A 22 14.21 12.71 -1.53
N GLU A 23 14.31 13.68 -0.64
CA GLU A 23 14.88 13.47 0.71
C GLU A 23 14.10 12.34 1.42
N ILE A 24 14.83 11.47 2.12
CA ILE A 24 14.33 10.20 2.67
C ILE A 24 13.16 10.43 3.63
N ALA A 25 13.28 11.36 4.57
CA ALA A 25 12.23 11.64 5.55
C ALA A 25 10.97 12.18 4.86
N HIS A 26 11.13 13.05 3.88
CA HIS A 26 10.02 13.61 3.10
C HIS A 26 9.31 12.55 2.25
N ALA A 27 10.06 11.64 1.62
CA ALA A 27 9.52 10.52 0.84
C ALA A 27 8.72 9.55 1.71
N ILE A 28 9.28 9.17 2.88
CA ILE A 28 8.59 8.33 3.87
C ILE A 28 7.31 9.01 4.35
N ALA A 29 7.37 10.31 4.65
CA ALA A 29 6.21 11.09 5.06
C ALA A 29 5.11 11.08 3.99
N ALA A 30 5.46 11.30 2.73
CA ALA A 30 4.52 11.27 1.60
C ALA A 30 3.78 9.92 1.52
N ILE A 31 4.52 8.80 1.56
CA ILE A 31 3.91 7.46 1.49
C ILE A 31 3.00 7.19 2.70
N LYS A 32 3.42 7.55 3.92
CA LYS A 32 2.61 7.40 5.14
C LYS A 32 1.30 8.19 5.07
N ILE A 33 1.35 9.43 4.58
CA ILE A 33 0.18 10.29 4.39
C ILE A 33 -0.76 9.67 3.35
N TYR A 34 -0.23 9.21 2.22
CA TYR A 34 -1.04 8.58 1.18
C TYR A 34 -1.76 7.31 1.67
N ILE A 35 -1.07 6.44 2.39
CA ILE A 35 -1.67 5.24 3.02
C ILE A 35 -2.77 5.65 3.99
N SER A 36 -2.52 6.67 4.82
CA SER A 36 -3.49 7.19 5.78
C SER A 36 -4.73 7.74 5.08
N PHE A 37 -4.57 8.49 3.99
CA PHE A 37 -5.70 9.01 3.20
C PHE A 37 -6.54 7.87 2.62
N CYS A 38 -5.90 6.82 2.08
CA CYS A 38 -6.62 5.64 1.56
C CYS A 38 -7.35 4.86 2.67
N LEU A 39 -6.81 4.79 3.88
CA LEU A 39 -7.45 4.10 5.00
C LEU A 39 -8.70 4.84 5.51
N PHE A 40 -8.65 6.17 5.54
CA PHE A 40 -9.68 7.00 6.16
C PHE A 40 -10.60 7.70 5.16
N CYS A 41 -10.43 7.49 3.86
CA CYS A 41 -11.34 8.01 2.85
C CYS A 41 -12.75 7.38 2.97
N LYS A 42 -13.74 8.19 2.61
CA LYS A 42 -15.14 7.81 2.47
C LYS A 42 -15.60 8.15 1.06
N GLU A 43 -16.39 7.27 0.48
CA GLU A 43 -17.05 7.51 -0.80
C GLU A 43 -18.16 8.55 -0.58
N ASN A 44 -18.19 9.58 -1.43
CA ASN A 44 -19.27 10.55 -1.46
C ASN A 44 -20.40 10.07 -2.40
N ASP A 45 -21.47 10.86 -2.52
CA ASP A 45 -22.61 10.52 -3.38
C ASP A 45 -22.23 10.40 -4.88
N ASP A 46 -21.17 11.09 -5.30
CA ASP A 46 -20.63 11.04 -6.66
C ASP A 46 -19.69 9.83 -6.91
N GLY A 47 -19.49 8.96 -5.91
CA GLY A 47 -18.57 7.80 -5.98
C GLY A 47 -17.08 8.15 -5.81
N ILE A 48 -16.75 9.43 -5.60
CA ILE A 48 -15.38 9.91 -5.36
C ILE A 48 -15.01 9.72 -3.90
N ARG A 49 -13.84 9.15 -3.65
CA ARG A 49 -13.34 8.96 -2.29
C ARG A 49 -12.65 10.22 -1.80
N THR A 50 -13.16 10.74 -0.70
CA THR A 50 -12.63 11.95 -0.07
C THR A 50 -12.25 11.70 1.39
N VAL A 51 -11.31 12.48 1.90
CA VAL A 51 -10.84 12.41 3.28
C VAL A 51 -10.73 13.83 3.84
N ALA A 52 -11.46 14.09 4.91
CA ALA A 52 -11.41 15.35 5.64
C ALA A 52 -10.58 15.15 6.91
N LEU A 53 -9.31 15.54 6.87
CA LEU A 53 -8.41 15.47 8.01
C LEU A 53 -7.73 16.81 8.22
N THR A 54 -7.73 17.26 9.47
CA THR A 54 -6.93 18.41 9.90
C THR A 54 -5.45 18.06 9.90
N TYR A 55 -4.61 19.07 9.83
CA TYR A 55 -3.15 18.89 9.87
C TYR A 55 -2.67 18.14 11.13
N THR A 56 -3.28 18.45 12.28
CA THR A 56 -3.02 17.76 13.55
C THR A 56 -3.42 16.29 13.50
N GLU A 57 -4.56 15.96 12.88
CA GLU A 57 -4.96 14.56 12.70
C GLU A 57 -4.01 13.81 11.76
N ILE A 58 -3.52 14.44 10.70
CA ILE A 58 -2.52 13.82 9.81
C ILE A 58 -1.24 13.51 10.59
N CYS A 59 -0.73 14.48 11.37
CA CYS A 59 0.45 14.27 12.21
C CYS A 59 0.26 13.07 13.15
N ARG A 60 -0.90 12.98 13.80
CA ARG A 60 -1.23 11.92 14.75
C ARG A 60 -1.36 10.55 14.09
N ILE A 61 -2.13 10.45 13.00
CA ILE A 61 -2.43 9.19 12.31
C ILE A 61 -1.16 8.65 11.63
N ALA A 62 -0.45 9.51 10.91
CA ALA A 62 0.75 9.13 10.16
C ALA A 62 2.01 9.03 11.04
N SER A 63 1.94 9.44 12.32
CA SER A 63 3.09 9.58 13.23
C SER A 63 4.20 10.42 12.61
N LEU A 64 3.87 11.68 12.30
CA LEU A 64 4.75 12.64 11.62
C LEU A 64 4.73 14.00 12.32
N SER A 65 5.84 14.73 12.22
CA SER A 65 5.90 16.13 12.62
C SER A 65 5.14 17.02 11.62
N ARG A 66 4.81 18.25 12.04
CA ARG A 66 4.16 19.22 11.16
C ARG A 66 4.99 19.57 9.92
N SER A 67 6.31 19.66 10.04
CA SER A 67 7.19 19.94 8.90
C SER A 67 7.16 18.79 7.89
N LEU A 68 7.27 17.55 8.36
CA LEU A 68 7.20 16.36 7.49
C LEU A 68 5.85 16.21 6.79
N VAL A 69 4.75 16.55 7.47
CA VAL A 69 3.43 16.58 6.81
C VAL A 69 3.41 17.59 5.66
N SER A 70 4.10 18.73 5.80
CA SER A 70 4.10 19.79 4.79
C SER A 70 4.81 19.31 3.53
N GLU A 71 6.03 18.81 3.72
CA GLU A 71 6.86 18.32 2.63
C GLU A 71 6.28 17.06 1.98
N GLY A 72 5.73 16.14 2.79
CA GLY A 72 5.05 14.97 2.28
C GLY A 72 3.83 15.31 1.41
N LEU A 73 3.02 16.28 1.81
CA LEU A 73 1.88 16.75 1.00
C LEU A 73 2.35 17.41 -0.30
N LYS A 74 3.41 18.24 -0.28
CA LYS A 74 3.99 18.83 -1.49
C LYS A 74 4.43 17.77 -2.50
N ILE A 75 5.09 16.71 -2.02
CA ILE A 75 5.48 15.57 -2.86
C ILE A 75 4.25 14.91 -3.49
N LEU A 76 3.23 14.59 -2.69
CA LEU A 76 2.02 13.94 -3.20
C LEU A 76 1.26 14.80 -4.23
N TYR A 77 1.27 16.12 -4.09
CA TYR A 77 0.74 17.02 -5.11
C TYR A 77 1.59 17.02 -6.38
N SER A 78 2.92 17.10 -6.24
CA SER A 78 3.84 17.11 -7.38
C SER A 78 3.79 15.81 -8.19
N GLU A 79 3.50 14.69 -7.52
CA GLU A 79 3.33 13.37 -8.14
C GLU A 79 1.88 13.10 -8.55
N GLU A 80 0.98 14.08 -8.42
CA GLU A 80 -0.43 14.00 -8.79
C GLU A 80 -1.16 12.79 -8.17
N LEU A 81 -0.78 12.41 -6.94
CA LEU A 81 -1.40 11.29 -6.22
C LEU A 81 -2.58 11.72 -5.35
N ILE A 82 -2.69 13.02 -5.07
CA ILE A 82 -3.81 13.60 -4.32
C ILE A 82 -4.25 14.92 -4.95
N ARG A 83 -5.50 15.30 -4.70
CA ARG A 83 -5.99 16.67 -4.96
C ARG A 83 -6.64 17.26 -3.71
N ASN A 84 -6.61 18.59 -3.64
CA ASN A 84 -7.36 19.34 -2.65
C ASN A 84 -8.70 19.77 -3.27
N LEU A 85 -9.80 19.37 -2.64
CA LEU A 85 -11.17 19.71 -3.05
C LEU A 85 -11.78 20.80 -2.16
N SER A 86 -11.01 21.35 -1.23
CA SER A 86 -11.52 22.39 -0.33
C SER A 86 -11.82 23.68 -1.04
N VAL A 87 -13.05 24.14 -0.84
CA VAL A 87 -13.48 25.50 -1.19
C VAL A 87 -12.88 26.55 -0.23
N THR A 88 -12.57 26.16 1.02
CA THR A 88 -12.03 27.06 2.05
C THR A 88 -10.69 26.61 2.63
N PRO A 89 -9.84 27.53 3.11
CA PRO A 89 -8.53 27.19 3.63
C PRO A 89 -8.53 26.42 4.96
N ARG A 90 -9.63 26.45 5.74
CA ARG A 90 -9.69 25.88 7.10
C ARG A 90 -9.99 24.38 7.16
N LYS A 91 -10.92 23.88 6.36
CA LYS A 91 -11.25 22.44 6.32
C LYS A 91 -10.67 21.84 5.05
N LYS A 92 -9.54 21.13 5.20
CA LYS A 92 -8.86 20.47 4.08
C LYS A 92 -9.55 19.14 3.75
N LEU A 93 -10.12 19.07 2.56
CA LEU A 93 -10.78 17.92 1.98
C LEU A 93 -9.88 17.44 0.84
N TYR A 94 -9.34 16.24 0.98
CA TYR A 94 -8.45 15.66 -0.02
C TYR A 94 -9.16 14.54 -0.74
N THR A 95 -8.74 14.25 -1.96
CA THR A 95 -9.09 13.02 -2.67
C THR A 95 -7.84 12.32 -3.18
N VAL A 96 -7.89 10.99 -3.21
CA VAL A 96 -6.91 10.11 -3.86
C VAL A 96 -7.38 9.65 -5.25
N ASP A 97 -8.63 9.98 -5.60
CA ASP A 97 -9.28 9.67 -6.87
C ASP A 97 -9.05 10.82 -7.85
N VAL A 98 -7.76 11.05 -8.15
CA VAL A 98 -7.30 12.16 -8.98
C VAL A 98 -7.97 12.07 -10.35
N GLU A 99 -7.91 10.94 -11.04
CA GLU A 99 -8.53 10.78 -12.38
C GLU A 99 -10.06 10.58 -12.37
N GLY A 100 -10.72 10.77 -11.22
CA GLY A 100 -12.15 10.53 -11.05
C GLY A 100 -12.45 9.17 -10.43
N VAL A 101 -13.70 8.71 -10.56
CA VAL A 101 -14.20 7.51 -9.88
C VAL A 101 -13.39 6.26 -10.27
N LEU A 102 -12.75 5.64 -9.28
CA LEU A 102 -11.89 4.49 -9.50
C LEU A 102 -12.73 3.20 -9.64
N LYS A 103 -13.07 2.84 -10.88
CA LYS A 103 -13.82 1.61 -11.20
C LYS A 103 -12.95 0.35 -11.09
N ASP A 104 -11.69 0.44 -11.53
CA ASP A 104 -10.70 -0.65 -11.50
C ASP A 104 -9.30 -0.10 -11.18
N GLY A 105 -8.27 -0.95 -11.09
CA GLY A 105 -6.90 -0.50 -10.85
C GLY A 105 -6.60 -0.13 -9.40
N TRP A 106 -7.25 -0.83 -8.46
CA TRP A 106 -7.05 -0.69 -7.03
C TRP A 106 -6.61 -1.99 -6.38
N ALA A 107 -5.92 -1.87 -5.26
CA ALA A 107 -5.58 -2.98 -4.38
C ALA A 107 -6.35 -2.90 -3.05
N LYS A 108 -6.44 -4.01 -2.32
CA LYS A 108 -7.04 -4.04 -0.98
C LYS A 108 -5.98 -3.67 0.07
N LEU A 109 -6.10 -2.51 0.68
CA LEU A 109 -5.28 -2.11 1.81
C LEU A 109 -5.89 -2.67 3.11
N PRO A 110 -5.19 -3.50 3.90
CA PRO A 110 -5.73 -4.00 5.16
C PRO A 110 -5.99 -2.83 6.13
N PHE A 111 -7.17 -2.82 6.73
CA PHE A 111 -7.55 -1.85 7.76
C PHE A 111 -7.46 -2.51 9.14
N SER A 112 -8.10 -3.67 9.29
CA SER A 112 -8.14 -4.40 10.55
C SER A 112 -6.81 -5.13 10.78
N GLY A 113 -6.22 -4.91 11.97
CA GLY A 113 -4.89 -5.42 12.33
C GLY A 113 -3.75 -4.43 12.03
N ILE A 114 -4.02 -3.34 11.31
CA ILE A 114 -3.04 -2.25 11.04
C ILE A 114 -3.45 -0.97 11.76
N VAL A 115 -4.73 -0.62 11.70
CA VAL A 115 -5.28 0.56 12.36
C VAL A 115 -5.74 0.19 13.76
N SER A 116 -5.20 0.87 14.76
CA SER A 116 -5.57 0.72 16.18
C SER A 116 -6.88 1.46 16.51
N ASN A 117 -7.44 1.18 17.68
CA ASN A 117 -8.72 1.75 18.12
C ASN A 117 -8.71 3.29 18.22
N ASP A 118 -7.54 3.89 18.48
CA ASP A 118 -7.34 5.35 18.51
C ASP A 118 -7.19 5.96 17.10
N ARG A 119 -7.37 5.17 16.04
CA ARG A 119 -7.16 5.53 14.62
C ARG A 119 -5.70 5.83 14.26
N THR A 120 -4.73 5.39 15.04
CA THR A 120 -3.31 5.46 14.63
C THR A 120 -2.90 4.19 13.91
N ILE A 121 -1.70 4.20 13.33
CA ILE A 121 -1.10 3.06 12.65
C ILE A 121 0.16 2.70 13.44
N THR A 122 0.10 1.62 14.23
CA THR A 122 1.18 1.23 15.16
C THR A 122 2.52 1.04 14.44
N ALA A 123 2.48 0.48 13.23
CA ALA A 123 3.68 0.32 12.40
C ALA A 123 4.39 1.65 12.13
N PHE A 124 3.64 2.74 11.93
CA PHE A 124 4.22 4.05 11.62
C PHE A 124 4.91 4.69 12.82
N GLN A 125 4.42 4.42 14.04
CA GLN A 125 5.02 4.89 15.29
C GLN A 125 6.39 4.24 15.54
N SER A 126 6.62 3.05 14.98
CA SER A 126 7.89 2.31 15.11
C SER A 126 8.96 2.76 14.10
N MET A 127 8.64 3.70 13.21
CA MET A 127 9.57 4.19 12.18
C MET A 127 10.23 5.50 12.61
N HIS A 128 11.53 5.61 12.36
CA HIS A 128 12.30 6.82 12.63
C HIS A 128 12.22 7.86 11.51
N ASN A 129 11.76 7.44 10.31
CA ASN A 129 11.62 8.27 9.11
C ASN A 129 12.95 8.87 8.62
N ARG A 130 14.07 8.14 8.76
CA ARG A 130 15.40 8.67 8.42
C ARG A 130 16.28 7.68 7.68
N TYR A 131 15.90 6.41 7.62
CA TYR A 131 16.74 5.39 7.02
C TYR A 131 16.22 4.98 5.65
N TYR A 132 17.13 4.82 4.69
CA TYR A 132 16.76 4.42 3.33
C TYR A 132 15.97 3.09 3.29
N PHE A 133 16.33 2.11 4.13
CA PHE A 133 15.60 0.85 4.19
C PHE A 133 14.14 1.00 4.68
N GLU A 134 13.81 2.06 5.45
CA GLU A 134 12.44 2.36 5.86
C GLU A 134 11.60 2.83 4.66
N LEU A 135 12.20 3.62 3.77
CA LEU A 135 11.58 4.01 2.49
C LEU A 135 11.33 2.77 1.61
N ILE A 136 12.36 1.94 1.43
CA ILE A 136 12.24 0.69 0.66
C ILE A 136 11.17 -0.22 1.28
N ALA A 137 11.07 -0.30 2.62
CA ALA A 137 10.05 -1.07 3.31
C ALA A 137 8.64 -0.59 2.96
N LEU A 138 8.37 0.71 2.98
CA LEU A 138 7.06 1.24 2.60
C LEU A 138 6.75 1.05 1.11
N GLN A 139 7.74 1.23 0.23
CA GLN A 139 7.59 0.96 -1.20
C GLN A 139 7.31 -0.52 -1.48
N LEU A 140 8.02 -1.42 -0.78
CA LEU A 140 7.80 -2.85 -0.83
C LEU A 140 6.38 -3.20 -0.37
N TYR A 141 5.93 -2.64 0.76
CA TYR A 141 4.58 -2.87 1.26
C TYR A 141 3.52 -2.49 0.22
N LEU A 142 3.64 -1.31 -0.38
CA LEU A 142 2.75 -0.87 -1.46
C LEU A 142 2.83 -1.76 -2.71
N TYR A 143 4.03 -2.15 -3.12
CA TYR A 143 4.24 -3.06 -4.25
C TYR A 143 3.56 -4.42 -4.00
N LEU A 144 3.71 -5.00 -2.81
CA LEU A 144 3.07 -6.26 -2.45
C LEU A 144 1.55 -6.12 -2.51
N LEU A 145 0.96 -5.03 -2.02
CA LEU A 145 -0.47 -4.78 -2.16
C LEU A 145 -0.90 -4.71 -3.63
N TYR A 146 -0.14 -4.03 -4.48
CA TYR A 146 -0.40 -3.92 -5.91
C TYR A 146 -0.33 -5.28 -6.63
N ALA A 147 0.68 -6.08 -6.34
CA ALA A 147 0.90 -7.38 -6.98
C ALA A 147 0.03 -8.51 -6.41
N ARG A 148 -0.68 -8.27 -5.29
CA ARG A 148 -1.49 -9.29 -4.64
C ARG A 148 -2.73 -9.61 -5.46
N ASP A 149 -2.99 -10.91 -5.61
CA ASP A 149 -4.25 -11.37 -6.18
C ASP A 149 -5.44 -11.15 -5.23
N ASN A 150 -6.64 -11.48 -5.72
CA ASN A 150 -7.88 -11.30 -4.96
C ASN A 150 -8.28 -12.52 -4.12
N ASN A 151 -7.57 -13.63 -4.23
CA ASN A 151 -7.98 -14.95 -3.75
C ASN A 151 -7.13 -15.43 -2.55
N ASN A 152 -5.89 -14.98 -2.46
CA ASN A 152 -4.90 -15.41 -1.49
C ASN A 152 -4.60 -14.33 -0.44
N GLU A 153 -4.22 -14.79 0.75
CA GLU A 153 -3.78 -13.92 1.85
C GLU A 153 -2.32 -13.46 1.69
N TYR A 154 -1.61 -14.06 0.74
CA TYR A 154 -0.23 -13.78 0.43
C TYR A 154 -0.08 -13.14 -0.96
N THR A 155 1.05 -12.50 -1.17
CA THR A 155 1.52 -12.12 -2.51
C THR A 155 2.62 -13.09 -2.92
N LEU A 156 2.49 -13.72 -4.08
CA LEU A 156 3.56 -14.53 -4.67
C LEU A 156 4.43 -13.62 -5.52
N ALA A 157 5.70 -13.43 -5.14
CA ALA A 157 6.61 -12.57 -5.88
C ALA A 157 8.06 -13.05 -5.80
N ARG A 158 8.84 -12.71 -6.82
CA ARG A 158 10.28 -12.96 -6.88
C ARG A 158 11.05 -11.76 -6.34
N LYS A 159 12.11 -12.00 -5.57
CA LYS A 159 13.00 -10.93 -5.10
C LYS A 159 13.65 -10.18 -6.26
N ALA A 160 13.99 -10.85 -7.36
CA ALA A 160 14.54 -10.23 -8.56
C ALA A 160 13.56 -9.22 -9.21
N THR A 161 12.28 -9.57 -9.30
CA THR A 161 11.26 -8.66 -9.83
C THR A 161 11.05 -7.47 -8.90
N ILE A 162 11.01 -7.70 -7.59
CA ILE A 162 10.86 -6.64 -6.60
C ILE A 162 12.05 -5.67 -6.65
N THR A 163 13.29 -6.18 -6.61
CA THR A 163 14.50 -5.34 -6.67
C THR A 163 14.55 -4.50 -7.94
N SER A 164 14.19 -5.07 -9.09
CA SER A 164 14.07 -4.33 -10.35
C SER A 164 13.02 -3.21 -10.28
N LYS A 165 11.82 -3.52 -9.79
CA LYS A 165 10.72 -2.53 -9.67
C LYS A 165 11.02 -1.42 -8.68
N LEU A 166 11.60 -1.77 -7.54
CA LEU A 166 11.97 -0.83 -6.48
C LEU A 166 13.32 -0.17 -6.73
N LYS A 167 14.10 -0.58 -7.74
CA LYS A 167 15.46 -0.08 -8.00
C LYS A 167 16.38 -0.14 -6.77
N CYS A 168 16.35 -1.25 -6.03
CA CYS A 168 17.17 -1.45 -4.83
C CYS A 168 17.97 -2.76 -4.90
N SER A 169 18.99 -2.88 -4.05
CA SER A 169 19.80 -4.09 -3.92
C SER A 169 19.06 -5.20 -3.15
N THR A 170 19.49 -6.45 -3.34
CA THR A 170 18.94 -7.60 -2.59
C THR A 170 19.18 -7.47 -1.07
N ALA A 171 20.30 -6.89 -0.66
CA ALA A 171 20.61 -6.66 0.75
C ALA A 171 19.62 -5.67 1.39
N GLU A 172 19.33 -4.56 0.71
CA GLU A 172 18.33 -3.59 1.15
C GLU A 172 16.93 -4.18 1.17
N LEU A 173 16.57 -4.97 0.15
CA LEU A 173 15.30 -5.67 0.10
C LEU A 173 15.14 -6.62 1.29
N ASN A 174 16.15 -7.43 1.60
CA ASN A 174 16.11 -8.34 2.74
C ASN A 174 15.95 -7.57 4.07
N LYS A 175 16.67 -6.46 4.24
CA LYS A 175 16.53 -5.60 5.42
C LYS A 175 15.12 -5.01 5.52
N ALA A 176 14.56 -4.55 4.40
CA ALA A 176 13.21 -4.02 4.33
C ALA A 176 12.14 -5.09 4.65
N ILE A 177 12.30 -6.32 4.16
CA ILE A 177 11.42 -7.46 4.49
C ILE A 177 11.43 -7.73 6.00
N THR A 178 12.62 -7.90 6.58
CA THR A 178 12.77 -8.15 8.02
C THR A 178 12.16 -7.01 8.83
N TYR A 179 12.39 -5.77 8.41
CA TYR A 179 11.83 -4.60 9.06
C TYR A 179 10.29 -4.56 9.00
N LEU A 180 9.68 -4.86 7.84
CA LEU A 180 8.22 -4.93 7.69
C LEU A 180 7.58 -5.99 8.61
N ILE A 181 8.27 -7.11 8.83
CA ILE A 181 7.82 -8.14 9.79
C ILE A 181 7.89 -7.58 11.20
N HIS A 182 9.00 -6.94 11.58
CA HIS A 182 9.17 -6.37 12.93
C HIS A 182 8.15 -5.28 13.27
N ILE A 183 7.83 -4.38 12.32
CA ILE A 183 6.82 -3.33 12.55
C ILE A 183 5.38 -3.82 12.36
N GLY A 184 5.19 -5.11 12.03
CA GLY A 184 3.88 -5.75 11.94
C GLY A 184 3.07 -5.40 10.69
N LEU A 185 3.68 -4.93 9.61
CA LEU A 185 2.98 -4.76 8.31
C LEU A 185 2.97 -6.06 7.48
N LEU A 186 3.99 -6.90 7.67
CA LEU A 186 4.02 -8.28 7.19
C LEU A 186 3.93 -9.24 8.37
N LYS A 187 3.24 -10.35 8.17
CA LYS A 187 3.14 -11.42 9.17
C LYS A 187 4.34 -12.36 9.08
N THR A 188 4.66 -12.81 7.87
CA THR A 188 5.76 -13.74 7.61
C THR A 188 6.08 -13.78 6.12
N VAL A 189 7.27 -14.28 5.78
CA VAL A 189 7.68 -14.58 4.40
C VAL A 189 8.18 -16.01 4.34
N ARG A 190 7.69 -16.78 3.39
CA ARG A 190 8.10 -18.18 3.18
C ARG A 190 8.64 -18.35 1.76
N GLN A 191 9.79 -19.00 1.63
CA GLN A 191 10.26 -19.41 0.31
C GLN A 191 9.35 -20.51 -0.23
N LYS A 192 9.03 -20.47 -1.52
CA LYS A 192 8.32 -21.56 -2.17
C LYS A 192 9.22 -22.80 -2.15
N SER A 193 8.78 -23.86 -1.46
CA SER A 193 9.46 -25.16 -1.51
C SER A 193 9.36 -25.74 -2.92
N VAL A 194 10.42 -26.43 -3.34
CA VAL A 194 10.41 -27.24 -4.56
C VAL A 194 9.75 -28.57 -4.17
N GLU A 195 8.43 -28.68 -4.31
CA GLU A 195 7.73 -29.96 -4.17
C GLU A 195 7.54 -30.58 -5.56
N ASP A 196 8.28 -31.67 -5.81
CA ASP A 196 8.15 -32.81 -6.75
C ASP A 196 7.25 -32.73 -8.01
N TYR A 197 7.20 -31.60 -8.71
CA TYR A 197 6.61 -31.50 -10.05
C TYR A 197 7.55 -30.79 -11.04
N PRO A 198 7.53 -31.15 -12.34
CA PRO A 198 8.59 -30.80 -13.28
C PRO A 198 8.72 -29.29 -13.51
N SER A 199 9.81 -28.75 -12.94
CA SER A 199 10.82 -27.85 -13.53
C SER A 199 10.46 -26.62 -14.38
N GLU A 200 9.26 -26.02 -14.30
CA GLU A 200 9.04 -24.74 -15.04
C GLU A 200 8.46 -23.55 -14.28
N ILE A 201 8.01 -23.68 -13.02
CA ILE A 201 7.30 -22.56 -12.36
C ILE A 201 8.04 -22.02 -11.12
N PHE A 202 9.08 -21.22 -11.42
CA PHE A 202 9.65 -20.16 -10.59
C PHE A 202 10.11 -20.58 -9.17
N HIS A 203 11.15 -21.41 -9.11
CA HIS A 203 11.79 -21.93 -7.88
C HIS A 203 12.34 -20.85 -6.92
N ASP A 204 12.45 -19.60 -7.37
CA ASP A 204 12.98 -18.46 -6.62
C ASP A 204 11.90 -17.53 -6.04
N SER A 205 10.63 -17.96 -6.07
CA SER A 205 9.50 -17.18 -5.59
C SER A 205 9.31 -17.28 -4.07
N PHE A 206 8.76 -16.21 -3.49
CA PHE A 206 8.45 -16.12 -2.07
C PHE A 206 6.97 -15.78 -1.87
N TYR A 207 6.37 -16.39 -0.86
CA TYR A 207 5.04 -16.08 -0.35
C TYR A 207 5.16 -15.00 0.74
N PHE A 208 4.63 -13.81 0.48
CA PHE A 208 4.62 -12.68 1.41
C PHE A 208 3.23 -12.56 2.06
N TYR A 209 3.11 -12.89 3.35
CA TYR A 209 1.84 -12.83 4.07
C TYR A 209 1.66 -11.45 4.72
N MET A 210 0.57 -10.77 4.35
CA MET A 210 0.25 -9.45 4.91
C MET A 210 -0.34 -9.58 6.31
N THR A 211 -0.09 -8.61 7.19
CA THR A 211 -0.78 -8.56 8.47
C THR A 211 -2.25 -8.23 8.26
N SER A 212 -3.13 -9.04 8.85
CA SER A 212 -4.57 -8.82 8.86
C SER A 212 -5.16 -9.46 10.12
N ALA A 213 -6.28 -8.93 10.62
CA ALA A 213 -6.93 -9.43 11.84
C ALA A 213 -7.70 -10.76 11.67
N GLY A 214 -7.46 -11.53 10.60
CA GLY A 214 -8.08 -12.84 10.42
C GLY A 214 -8.20 -13.27 8.96
N LYS A 215 -8.54 -14.55 8.73
CA LYS A 215 -8.65 -15.14 7.38
C LYS A 215 -9.64 -14.39 6.48
N ASN A 216 -10.72 -13.89 7.07
CA ASN A 216 -11.77 -13.14 6.36
C ASN A 216 -11.44 -11.65 6.16
N ALA A 217 -10.31 -11.17 6.69
CA ALA A 217 -9.97 -9.76 6.66
C ALA A 217 -9.53 -9.27 5.27
N LEU A 218 -9.17 -10.19 4.37
CA LEU A 218 -8.63 -9.88 3.03
C LEU A 218 -9.50 -10.41 1.88
N THR A 219 -10.58 -11.13 2.18
CA THR A 219 -11.44 -11.79 1.21
C THR A 219 -12.61 -10.90 0.77
N TYR A 220 -12.36 -9.89 -0.06
CA TYR A 220 -13.36 -9.54 -1.07
C TYR A 220 -13.12 -10.42 -2.29
N ARG A 221 -13.89 -11.51 -2.38
CA ARG A 221 -14.04 -12.24 -3.63
C ARG A 221 -15.01 -11.39 -4.45
N LYS A 222 -14.64 -10.91 -5.64
CA LYS A 222 -15.68 -10.50 -6.60
C LYS A 222 -16.58 -11.74 -6.69
N SER A 223 -17.86 -11.62 -6.30
CA SER A 223 -18.82 -12.65 -6.71
C SER A 223 -18.63 -12.80 -8.22
N PRO A 224 -18.47 -14.02 -8.76
CA PRO A 224 -18.28 -14.18 -10.19
C PRO A 224 -19.51 -13.55 -10.85
N ILE A 225 -19.31 -12.38 -11.47
CA ILE A 225 -20.30 -11.86 -12.39
C ILE A 225 -20.10 -12.74 -13.61
N ILE A 226 -21.02 -13.69 -13.74
CA ILE A 226 -21.21 -14.57 -14.90
C ILE A 226 -20.18 -15.71 -14.97
N LYS A 227 -20.69 -16.95 -14.96
CA LYS A 227 -19.94 -18.11 -15.46
C LYS A 227 -19.59 -17.81 -16.91
N VAL A 228 -18.34 -17.46 -17.17
CA VAL A 228 -17.81 -17.56 -18.53
C VAL A 228 -17.83 -19.05 -18.85
N SER A 229 -18.48 -19.40 -19.96
CA SER A 229 -18.50 -20.75 -20.50
C SER A 229 -17.06 -21.27 -20.64
N ASP A 230 -16.82 -22.53 -20.29
CA ASP A 230 -15.50 -23.17 -20.44
C ASP A 230 -15.02 -23.23 -21.92
N GLU A 231 -15.83 -22.77 -22.87
CA GLU A 231 -15.52 -22.66 -24.29
C GLU A 231 -14.77 -21.37 -24.68
N ASP A 232 -14.65 -20.37 -23.80
CA ASP A 232 -14.06 -19.05 -24.11
C ASP A 232 -12.70 -18.77 -23.42
N LEU A 233 -12.02 -19.78 -22.89
CA LEU A 233 -10.65 -19.65 -22.38
C LEU A 233 -9.65 -20.19 -23.43
N PRO A 234 -8.93 -19.33 -24.18
CA PRO A 234 -7.72 -19.76 -24.83
C PRO A 234 -6.62 -19.79 -23.76
N PHE A 235 -6.11 -20.99 -23.50
CA PHE A 235 -5.00 -21.35 -22.58
C PHE A 235 -5.36 -21.47 -21.08
#